data_AF-A0A966KXG6-F1
#
_entry.id   AF-A0A966KXG6-F1
#
_cell.length_a   1.000
_cell.length_b   1.000
_cell.length_c   1.000
_cell.angle_alpha   90.00
_cell.angle_beta   90.00
_cell.angle_gamma   90.00
#
_symmetry.space_group_name_H-M   'P 1'
#
loop_
_entity.id
_entity.type
_entity.pdbx_description
1 polymer ?
#
loop_
_entity_poly.entity_id
_entity_poly.type
_entity_poly.pdbx_seq_one_letter_code
_entity_poly.pdbx_strand_id
1 'polypeptide(L)' 'MGVFDKLLRAGEGKKLRAIQALIPDINELEPEMESLTDAQLAHRTVEFRERLANGADLDDLLIEAFAV' A
#
# COMPACT_ATOMS: atom_id res chain seq x y z
N MET A 1 19.46 25.81 -11.35
CA MET A 1 19.32 24.45 -10.77
C MET A 1 20.64 23.70 -10.96
N GLY A 2 21.51 23.76 -9.95
CA GLY A 2 22.91 23.32 -10.05
C GLY A 2 23.09 21.81 -9.89
N VAL A 3 24.28 21.34 -10.23
CA VAL A 3 24.72 19.93 -10.16
C VAL A 3 24.54 19.31 -8.76
N PHE A 4 24.63 20.13 -7.71
CA PHE A 4 24.45 19.73 -6.31
C PHE A 4 23.01 19.28 -6.00
N ASP A 5 22.00 19.96 -6.56
CA ASP A 5 20.59 19.58 -6.42
C ASP A 5 20.31 18.24 -7.11
N LYS A 6 20.90 18.02 -8.29
CA LYS A 6 20.81 16.73 -9.00
C LYS A 6 21.47 15.58 -8.22
N LEU A 7 22.54 15.86 -7.47
CA LEU A 7 23.23 14.87 -6.64
C LEU A 7 22.41 14.50 -5.40
N LEU A 8 21.82 15.49 -4.71
CA LEU A 8 20.95 15.26 -3.56
C LEU A 8 19.69 14.46 -3.93
N ARG A 9 19.16 14.69 -5.13
CA ARG A 9 17.97 14.01 -5.66
C ARG A 9 18.27 12.69 -6.37
N ALA A 10 19.56 12.31 -6.45
CA ALA A 10 19.97 11.06 -7.07
C ALA A 10 19.39 9.88 -6.28
N GLY A 11 18.42 9.18 -6.89
CA GLY A 11 17.72 8.04 -6.28
C GLY A 11 16.27 8.33 -5.88
N GLU A 12 15.84 9.59 -5.80
CA GLU A 12 14.42 9.95 -5.56
C GLU A 12 13.52 9.36 -6.65
N GLY A 13 13.95 9.43 -7.91
CA GLY A 13 13.20 8.86 -9.03
C GLY A 13 13.05 7.33 -8.97
N LYS A 14 14.01 6.61 -8.38
CA LYS A 14 13.91 5.15 -8.19
C LYS A 14 12.88 4.81 -7.11
N LYS A 15 12.91 5.54 -5.99
CA LYS A 15 11.93 5.38 -4.91
C LYS A 15 10.52 5.72 -5.38
N LEU A 16 10.37 6.82 -6.11
CA LEU A 16 9.07 7.22 -6.68
C LEU A 16 8.51 6.14 -7.61
N ARG A 17 9.33 5.59 -8.50
CA ARG A 17 8.91 4.50 -9.39
C ARG A 17 8.50 3.25 -8.63
N ALA A 18 9.20 2.91 -7.53
CA ALA A 18 8.84 1.76 -6.71
C ALA A 18 7.46 1.94 -6.06
N ILE A 19 7.16 3.13 -5.52
CA ILE A 19 5.84 3.42 -4.94
C ILE A 19 4.76 3.44 -6.03
N GLN A 20 5.04 4.06 -7.18
CA GLN A 20 4.10 4.07 -8.32
C GLN A 20 3.78 2.68 -8.85
N ALA A 21 4.72 1.74 -8.74
CA ALA A 21 4.50 0.36 -9.17
C ALA A 21 3.49 -0.40 -8.29
N LEU A 22 3.18 0.07 -7.08
CA LEU A 22 2.19 -0.55 -6.18
C LEU A 22 0.75 -0.12 -6.50
N ILE A 23 0.57 1.03 -7.18
CA ILE A 23 -0.75 1.61 -7.47
C ILE A 23 -1.66 0.65 -8.26
N PRO A 24 -1.19 -0.04 -9.32
CA PRO A 24 -2.04 -0.98 -10.06
C PRO A 24 -2.58 -2.11 -9.18
N ASP A 25 -1.74 -2.69 -8.32
CA ASP A 25 -2.11 -3.80 -7.45
C ASP A 25 -3.14 -3.37 -6.39
N ILE A 26 -3.02 -2.14 -5.87
CA ILE A 26 -4.00 -1.55 -4.94
C ILE A 26 -5.33 -1.32 -5.66
N ASN A 27 -5.30 -0.72 -6.85
CA ASN A 27 -6.52 -0.39 -7.61
C ASN A 27 -7.25 -1.64 -8.11
N GLU A 28 -6.57 -2.77 -8.29
CA GLU A 28 -7.22 -4.03 -8.66
C GLU A 28 -8.22 -4.51 -7.60
N LEU A 29 -8.02 -4.12 -6.33
CA LEU A 29 -8.92 -4.44 -5.22
C LEU A 29 -10.10 -3.46 -5.06
N GLU A 30 -10.10 -2.33 -5.77
CA GLU A 30 -11.16 -1.30 -5.68
C GLU A 30 -12.57 -1.88 -5.85
N PRO A 31 -12.87 -2.75 -6.85
CA PRO A 31 -14.21 -3.29 -7.02
C PRO A 31 -14.65 -4.22 -5.87
N GLU A 32 -13.71 -4.91 -5.24
CA GLU A 32 -14.01 -5.71 -4.04
C GLU A 32 -14.39 -4.79 -2.88
N MET A 33 -13.60 -3.74 -2.64
CA MET A 33 -13.83 -2.80 -1.53
C MET A 33 -15.11 -1.99 -1.70
N GLU A 34 -15.43 -1.54 -2.92
CA GLU A 34 -16.70 -0.86 -3.24
C GLU A 34 -17.93 -1.74 -2.98
N SER A 35 -17.79 -3.06 -3.08
CA SER A 35 -18.89 -4.00 -2.86
C SER A 35 -19.19 -4.25 -1.37
N LEU A 36 -18.29 -3.83 -0.47
CA LEU A 36 -18.41 -4.06 0.96
C LEU A 36 -19.27 -2.98 1.64
N THR A 37 -20.01 -3.40 2.66
CA THR A 37 -20.67 -2.48 3.60
C THR A 37 -19.67 -1.91 4.61
N ASP A 38 -20.00 -0.79 5.25
CA ASP A 38 -19.19 -0.19 6.32
C ASP A 38 -18.79 -1.20 7.41
N ALA A 39 -19.70 -2.10 7.77
CA ALA A 39 -19.44 -3.14 8.78
C ALA A 39 -18.42 -4.18 8.28
N GLN A 40 -18.47 -4.54 7.00
CA GLN A 40 -17.52 -5.46 6.38
C GLN A 40 -16.15 -4.81 6.19
N LEU A 41 -16.09 -3.55 5.75
CA LEU A 41 -14.84 -2.78 5.69
C LEU A 41 -14.18 -2.67 7.08
N ALA A 42 -14.96 -2.35 8.12
CA ALA A 42 -14.44 -2.33 9.48
C ALA A 42 -13.92 -3.70 9.94
N HIS A 43 -14.54 -4.79 9.51
CA HIS A 43 -14.10 -6.14 9.85
C HIS A 43 -12.74 -6.51 9.23
N ARG A 44 -12.39 -5.98 8.06
CA ARG A 44 -11.05 -6.20 7.46
C ARG A 44 -9.91 -5.78 8.41
N THR A 45 -10.12 -4.74 9.22
CA THR A 45 -9.14 -4.35 10.25
C THR A 45 -8.93 -5.44 11.31
N VAL A 46 -9.98 -6.20 11.66
CA VAL A 46 -9.87 -7.33 12.59
C VAL A 46 -9.06 -8.44 11.94
N GLU A 47 -9.36 -8.80 10.69
CA GLU A 47 -8.62 -9.82 9.92
C GLU A 47 -7.12 -9.48 9.79
N PHE A 48 -6.78 -8.21 9.51
CA PHE A 48 -5.39 -7.76 9.44
C PHE A 48 -4.66 -7.93 10.78
N ARG A 49 -5.30 -7.59 11.91
CA ARG A 49 -4.72 -7.78 13.25
C ARG A 49 -4.51 -9.26 13.57
N GLU A 50 -5.45 -10.12 13.18
CA GLU A 50 -5.31 -11.56 13.35
C GLU A 50 -4.15 -12.12 12.51
N ARG A 51 -4.01 -11.68 11.24
CA ARG A 51 -2.87 -12.05 10.39
C ARG A 51 -1.53 -11.61 10.99
N LEU A 52 -1.45 -10.39 11.51
CA LEU A 52 -0.24 -9.91 12.22
C LEU A 52 0.06 -10.75 13.46
N ALA A 53 -0.96 -11.10 14.26
CA ALA A 53 -0.78 -11.96 15.42
C ALA A 53 -0.31 -13.37 15.03
N ASN A 54 -0.68 -13.83 13.84
CA ASN A 54 -0.24 -15.10 13.26
C ASN A 54 1.13 -15.03 12.56
N GLY A 55 1.80 -13.87 12.59
CA GLY A 55 3.19 -13.71 12.13
C GLY A 55 3.37 -13.13 10.73
N ALA A 56 2.33 -12.58 10.11
CA ALA A 56 2.49 -11.79 8.88
C ALA A 56 3.29 -10.50 9.12
N ASP A 57 4.04 -10.04 8.13
CA ASP A 57 4.66 -8.71 8.15
C ASP A 57 3.66 -7.64 7.69
N LEU A 58 3.89 -6.38 8.06
CA LEU A 58 3.13 -5.24 7.55
C LEU A 58 3.26 -5.13 6.03
N ASP A 59 4.42 -5.48 5.47
CA ASP A 59 4.63 -5.48 4.02
C ASP A 59 3.72 -6.48 3.29
N ASP A 60 3.36 -7.60 3.94
CA ASP A 60 2.44 -8.60 3.38
C ASP A 60 0.98 -8.09 3.34
N LEU A 61 0.66 -7.09 4.16
CA LEU A 61 -0.67 -6.49 4.27
C LEU A 61 -0.80 -5.19 3.48
N LEU A 62 0.31 -4.67 2.95
CA LEU A 62 0.40 -3.30 2.43
C LEU A 62 -0.63 -3.01 1.35
N ILE A 63 -0.78 -3.91 0.37
CA ILE A 63 -1.70 -3.70 -0.77
C ILE A 63 -3.15 -3.70 -0.29
N GLU A 64 -3.55 -4.74 0.45
CA GLU A 64 -4.93 -4.89 0.94
C GLU A 64 -5.31 -3.78 1.93
N ALA A 65 -4.40 -3.39 2.83
CA ALA A 65 -4.65 -2.37 3.84
C ALA A 65 -4.73 -0.95 3.27
N PHE A 66 -4.14 -0.70 2.08
CA PHE A 66 -4.29 0.57 1.37
C PHE A 66 -5.55 0.62 0.50
N ALA A 67 -6.12 -0.53 0.17
CA ALA A 67 -7.37 -0.61 -0.59
C ALA A 67 -8.63 -0.44 0.29
N VAL A 68 -8.59 -0.92 1.56
CA VAL A 68 -9.68 -0.81 2.56
C VAL A 68 -9.82 0.61 3.12
#